data_AF-A0A1L9WIL4-F1
#
_entry.id   AF-A0A1L9WIL4-F1
#
_cell.length_a   1.000
_cell.length_b   1.000
_cell.length_c   1.000
_cell.angle_alpha   90.00
_cell.angle_beta   90.00
_cell.angle_gamma   90.00
#
_symmetry.space_group_name_H-M   'P 1'
#
loop_
_entity.id
_entity.type
_entity.pdbx_description
1 polymer ?
#
loop_
_entity_poly.entity_id
_entity_poly.type
_entity_poly.pdbx_seq_one_letter_code
_entity_poly.pdbx_strand_id
1 'polypeptide(L)'
;MQQVSSLAQLWFLRAVLLPLPGMRHFVTYIALLQRQWDRIYEGRRNNAWINGRHLEWLREVVPADRLVFFDFRDSWEPLCRALGKEVPQGIPFPRINDSKAIDRVAEYHIQRRLLRWAVAVAVVGVVGGCWWVFAR
;
A
#
# COMPACT_ATOMS: atom_id res chain seq x y z
N MET A 1 -7.59 2.76 2.09
CA MET A 1 -7.17 1.59 2.90
C MET A 1 -7.90 0.30 2.58
N GLN A 2 -9.18 0.32 2.18
CA GLN A 2 -9.96 -0.92 1.96
C GLN A 2 -9.34 -1.89 0.95
N GLN A 3 -8.86 -1.42 -0.21
CA GLN A 3 -8.23 -2.27 -1.23
C GLN A 3 -6.98 -3.02 -0.72
N VAL A 4 -6.08 -2.32 -0.02
CA VAL A 4 -4.86 -2.95 0.55
C VAL A 4 -5.21 -3.83 1.75
N SER A 5 -6.20 -3.42 2.54
CA SER A 5 -6.70 -4.15 3.70
C SER A 5 -7.28 -5.51 3.30
N SER A 6 -8.10 -5.56 2.25
CA SER A 6 -8.71 -6.80 1.76
C SER A 6 -7.67 -7.76 1.17
N LEU A 7 -6.69 -7.25 0.40
CA LEU A 7 -5.59 -8.07 -0.11
C LEU A 7 -4.74 -8.68 1.01
N ALA A 8 -4.49 -7.92 2.09
CA ALA A 8 -3.72 -8.41 3.24
C ALA A 8 -4.48 -9.43 4.11
N GLN A 9 -5.80 -9.57 3.96
CA GLN A 9 -6.60 -10.57 4.67
C GLN A 9 -6.52 -11.96 4.04
N LEU A 10 -5.88 -12.11 2.88
CA LEU A 10 -5.68 -13.40 2.24
C LEU A 10 -4.80 -14.30 3.12
N TRP A 11 -5.36 -15.42 3.58
CA TRP A 11 -4.73 -16.32 4.54
C TRP A 11 -3.37 -16.85 4.09
N PHE A 12 -3.18 -17.08 2.78
CA PHE A 12 -1.97 -17.65 2.20
C PHE A 12 -0.86 -16.61 1.95
N LEU A 13 -1.17 -15.31 2.04
CA LEU A 13 -0.23 -14.25 1.65
C LEU A 13 1.00 -14.20 2.55
N ARG A 14 0.86 -14.60 3.83
CA ARG A 14 1.99 -14.74 4.76
C ARG A 14 3.02 -15.76 4.27
N ALA A 15 2.57 -16.90 3.75
CA ALA A 15 3.44 -17.93 3.21
C ALA A 15 4.11 -17.46 1.91
N VAL A 16 3.33 -16.85 1.01
CA VAL A 16 3.85 -16.33 -0.28
C VAL A 16 4.94 -15.28 -0.06
N LEU A 17 4.77 -14.38 0.91
CA LEU A 17 5.72 -13.30 1.17
C LEU A 17 6.90 -13.68 2.06
N LEU A 18 6.87 -14.85 2.71
CA LEU A 18 7.91 -15.29 3.66
C LEU A 18 9.34 -15.20 3.12
N PRO A 19 9.65 -15.58 1.86
CA PRO A 19 11.00 -15.53 1.32
C PRO A 19 11.50 -14.11 1.00
N LEU A 20 10.68 -13.07 1.19
CA LEU A 20 11.02 -11.69 0.87
C LEU A 20 11.29 -10.91 2.17
N PRO A 21 12.55 -10.61 2.52
CA PRO A 21 12.89 -9.98 3.80
C PRO A 21 12.12 -8.68 4.05
N GLY A 22 11.92 -7.86 3.01
CA GLY A 22 11.19 -6.59 3.10
C GLY A 22 9.67 -6.71 3.19
N MET A 23 9.06 -7.85 2.82
CA MET A 23 7.59 -8.00 2.75
C MET A 23 7.04 -9.14 3.60
N ARG A 24 7.89 -9.99 4.20
CA ARG A 24 7.45 -11.11 5.06
C ARG A 24 6.57 -10.66 6.23
N HIS A 25 6.73 -9.41 6.69
CA HIS A 25 5.94 -8.80 7.76
C HIS A 25 4.78 -7.94 7.25
N PHE A 26 4.57 -7.85 5.94
CA PHE A 26 3.56 -6.97 5.34
C PHE A 26 2.15 -7.24 5.89
N VAL A 27 1.75 -8.51 5.96
CA VAL A 27 0.42 -8.89 6.49
C VAL A 27 0.27 -8.46 7.95
N THR A 28 1.29 -8.70 8.77
CA THR A 28 1.29 -8.29 10.18
C THR A 28 1.25 -6.78 10.32
N TYR A 29 2.06 -6.07 9.53
CA TYR A 29 2.08 -4.61 9.49
C TYR A 29 0.70 -4.03 9.14
N ILE A 30 0.05 -4.52 8.08
CA ILE A 30 -1.28 -4.06 7.69
C ILE A 30 -2.33 -4.36 8.78
N ALA A 31 -2.26 -5.53 9.43
CA ALA A 31 -3.16 -5.87 10.53
C ALA A 31 -2.99 -4.95 11.75
N LEU A 32 -1.74 -4.61 12.11
CA LEU A 32 -1.46 -3.66 13.19
C LEU A 32 -1.92 -2.25 12.85
N LEU A 33 -1.68 -1.81 11.62
CA LEU A 33 -2.13 -0.51 11.13
C LEU A 33 -3.66 -0.39 11.18
N GLN A 34 -4.38 -1.45 10.80
CA GLN A 34 -5.84 -1.52 10.93
C GLN A 34 -6.29 -1.42 12.40
N ARG A 35 -5.65 -2.15 13.32
CA ARG A 35 -5.96 -2.05 14.75
C ARG A 35 -5.73 -0.65 15.31
N GLN A 36 -4.65 0.00 14.91
CA GLN A 36 -4.36 1.38 15.30
C GLN A 36 -5.40 2.35 14.74
N TRP A 37 -5.82 2.15 13.48
CA TRP A 37 -6.88 2.92 12.85
C TRP A 37 -8.22 2.78 13.59
N ASP A 38 -8.62 1.54 13.88
CA ASP A 38 -9.84 1.26 14.62
C ASP A 38 -9.79 1.88 16.04
N ARG A 39 -8.62 1.96 16.66
CA ARG A 39 -8.46 2.66 17.96
C ARG A 39 -8.64 4.17 17.85
N ILE A 40 -8.04 4.81 16.82
CA ILE A 40 -8.07 6.28 16.65
C ILE A 40 -9.46 6.77 16.23
N TYR A 41 -10.16 5.99 15.41
CA TYR A 41 -11.44 6.37 14.83
C TYR A 41 -12.63 5.58 15.42
N GLU A 42 -12.46 5.00 16.61
CA GLU A 42 -13.53 4.28 17.35
C GLU A 42 -14.22 3.20 16.50
N GLY A 43 -13.43 2.48 15.70
CA GLY A 43 -13.88 1.44 14.79
C GLY A 43 -14.68 1.96 13.59
N ARG A 44 -14.86 3.29 13.44
CA ARG A 44 -15.53 3.87 12.28
C ARG A 44 -14.65 3.70 11.05
N ARG A 45 -15.27 3.24 9.96
CA ARG A 45 -14.61 3.00 8.66
C ARG A 45 -15.22 3.82 7.51
N ASN A 46 -16.11 4.75 7.84
CA ASN A 46 -16.69 5.68 6.87
C ASN A 46 -15.68 6.78 6.56
N ASN A 47 -15.07 6.73 5.37
CA ASN A 47 -14.07 7.72 4.95
C ASN A 47 -14.62 9.15 4.91
N ALA A 48 -15.91 9.35 4.58
CA ALA A 48 -16.50 10.69 4.55
C ALA A 48 -16.56 11.30 5.95
N TRP A 49 -16.96 10.51 6.95
CA TRP A 49 -16.95 10.95 8.36
C TRP A 49 -15.54 11.22 8.86
N ILE A 50 -14.59 10.30 8.60
CA ILE A 50 -13.19 10.45 9.02
C ILE A 50 -12.57 11.71 8.41
N ASN A 51 -12.75 11.91 7.10
CA ASN A 51 -12.23 13.07 6.39
C ASN A 51 -12.90 14.35 6.88
N GLY A 52 -14.22 14.35 7.09
CA GLY A 52 -14.95 15.51 7.62
C GLY A 52 -14.36 15.99 8.95
N ARG A 53 -14.22 15.07 9.91
CA ARG A 53 -13.60 15.36 11.22
C ARG A 53 -12.16 15.85 11.10
N HIS A 54 -11.37 15.29 10.19
CA HIS A 54 -10.00 15.73 9.96
C HIS A 54 -9.93 17.14 9.36
N LEU A 55 -10.80 17.46 8.41
CA LEU A 55 -10.88 18.78 7.78
C LEU A 55 -11.37 19.84 8.78
N GLU A 56 -12.31 19.51 9.66
CA GLU A 56 -12.73 20.38 10.77
C GLU A 56 -11.57 20.68 11.71
N TRP A 57 -10.86 19.64 12.17
CA TRP A 57 -9.69 19.81 13.01
C TRP A 57 -8.61 20.69 12.36
N LEU A 58 -8.35 20.53 11.06
CA LEU A 58 -7.42 21.39 10.32
C LEU A 58 -7.84 22.87 10.32
N ARG A 59 -9.13 23.17 10.23
CA ARG A 59 -9.64 24.56 10.31
C ARG A 59 -9.48 25.16 11.71
N GLU A 60 -9.52 24.34 12.74
CA GLU A 60 -9.36 24.78 14.13
C GLU A 60 -7.89 25.08 14.48
N VAL A 61 -6.97 24.24 14.00
CA VAL A 61 -5.56 24.29 14.46
C VAL A 61 -4.61 24.99 13.49
N VAL A 62 -4.97 25.17 12.22
CA VAL A 62 -4.13 25.84 11.21
C VAL A 62 -4.67 27.25 10.97
N PRO A 63 -3.81 28.30 11.07
CA PRO A 63 -4.20 29.66 10.69
C PRO A 63 -4.76 29.70 9.26
N ALA A 64 -5.85 30.43 9.07
CA ALA A 64 -6.60 30.43 7.80
C ALA A 64 -5.76 30.88 6.60
N ASP A 65 -4.82 31.81 6.82
CA ASP A 65 -3.86 32.31 5.82
C ASP A 65 -2.81 31.26 5.41
N ARG A 66 -2.69 30.17 6.17
CA ARG A 66 -1.76 29.05 5.92
C ARG A 66 -2.48 27.75 5.57
N LEU A 67 -3.80 27.77 5.41
CA LEU A 67 -4.62 26.60 5.10
C LEU A 67 -5.19 26.69 3.70
N VAL A 68 -4.91 25.69 2.87
CA VAL A 68 -5.47 25.57 1.52
C VAL A 68 -6.07 24.18 1.33
N PHE A 69 -7.32 24.14 0.88
CA PHE A 69 -7.97 22.91 0.42
C PHE A 69 -7.75 22.77 -1.08
N PHE A 70 -7.14 21.66 -1.47
CA PHE A 70 -6.75 21.39 -2.85
C PHE A 70 -7.27 20.02 -3.29
N ASP A 71 -7.86 19.96 -4.48
CA ASP A 71 -8.23 18.71 -5.15
C ASP A 71 -7.24 18.42 -6.28
N PHE A 72 -6.68 17.22 -6.29
CA PHE A 72 -5.74 16.77 -7.33
C PHE A 72 -6.36 16.76 -8.74
N ARG A 73 -7.69 16.80 -8.85
CA ARG A 73 -8.41 16.95 -10.12
C ARG A 73 -8.19 18.33 -10.74
N ASP A 74 -7.90 19.34 -9.94
CA ASP A 74 -7.71 20.73 -10.37
C ASP A 74 -6.28 21.00 -10.90
N SER A 75 -5.40 19.99 -10.90
CA SER A 75 -4.05 20.06 -11.47
C SER A 75 -3.16 21.14 -10.82
N TRP A 76 -2.21 21.71 -11.56
CA TRP A 76 -1.15 22.57 -10.97
C TRP A 76 -1.63 23.92 -10.45
N GLU A 77 -2.63 24.52 -11.08
CA GLU A 77 -2.92 25.95 -10.90
C GLU A 77 -3.24 26.34 -9.46
N PRO A 78 -4.17 25.67 -8.75
CA PRO A 78 -4.53 26.09 -7.39
C PRO A 78 -3.39 25.85 -6.39
N LEU A 79 -2.62 24.77 -6.58
CA LEU A 79 -1.47 24.44 -5.75
C LEU A 79 -0.34 25.45 -5.93
N CYS A 80 0.02 25.78 -7.17
CA CYS A 80 1.05 26.77 -7.46
C CYS A 80 0.66 28.16 -6.93
N ARG A 81 -0.61 28.56 -7.09
CA ARG A 81 -1.15 29.81 -6.54
C ARG A 81 -1.01 29.86 -5.02
N ALA A 82 -1.39 28.79 -4.33
CA ALA A 82 -1.26 28.67 -2.88
C ALA A 82 0.19 28.79 -2.39
N LEU A 83 1.14 28.29 -3.18
CA LEU A 83 2.57 28.30 -2.86
C LEU A 83 3.30 29.56 -3.35
N GLY A 84 2.62 30.47 -4.06
CA GLY A 84 3.24 31.63 -4.70
C GLY A 84 4.28 31.25 -5.76
N LYS A 85 4.02 30.18 -6.53
CA LYS A 85 4.90 29.65 -7.58
C LYS A 85 4.24 29.73 -8.95
N GLU A 86 5.05 29.75 -10.00
CA GLU A 86 4.59 29.64 -11.38
C GLU A 86 4.11 28.22 -11.70
N VAL A 87 3.18 28.09 -12.64
CA VAL A 87 2.72 26.79 -13.14
C VAL A 87 3.78 26.22 -14.09
N PRO A 88 4.27 24.98 -13.87
CA PRO A 88 5.25 24.37 -14.75
C PRO A 88 4.74 24.22 -16.19
N GLN A 89 5.54 24.64 -17.16
CA GLN A 89 5.22 24.53 -18.59
C GLN A 89 5.56 23.15 -19.13
N GLY A 90 4.63 22.53 -19.86
CA GLY A 90 4.83 21.23 -20.52
C GLY A 90 4.95 20.02 -19.59
N ILE A 91 4.78 20.18 -18.27
CA ILE A 91 4.85 19.09 -17.30
C ILE A 91 3.43 18.72 -16.83
N PRO A 92 2.92 17.52 -17.14
CA PRO A 92 1.60 17.10 -16.69
C PRO A 92 1.57 16.90 -15.16
N PHE A 93 0.40 17.13 -14.55
CA PHE A 93 0.22 16.85 -13.12
C PHE A 93 0.36 15.34 -12.86
N PRO A 94 1.17 14.91 -11.87
CA PRO A 94 1.51 13.50 -11.70
C PRO A 94 0.30 12.66 -11.25
N ARG A 95 0.07 11.54 -11.93
CA ARG A 95 -0.94 10.53 -11.59
C ARG A 95 -0.34 9.12 -11.54
N ILE A 96 0.60 8.92 -10.61
CA ILE A 96 1.42 7.70 -10.55
C ILE A 96 0.99 6.70 -9.47
N ASN A 97 0.14 7.12 -8.52
CA ASN A 97 -0.26 6.31 -7.37
C ASN A 97 -1.78 6.02 -7.39
N ASP A 98 -2.28 5.52 -8.51
CA ASP A 98 -3.68 5.12 -8.66
C ASP A 98 -3.92 3.66 -8.22
N SER A 99 -5.19 3.26 -8.09
CA SER A 99 -5.55 1.89 -7.70
C SER A 99 -4.95 0.83 -8.64
N LYS A 100 -4.85 1.12 -9.95
CA LYS A 100 -4.25 0.21 -10.93
C LYS A 100 -2.74 0.04 -10.70
N ALA A 101 -2.03 1.09 -10.30
CA ALA A 101 -0.62 0.98 -9.92
C ALA A 101 -0.44 0.04 -8.71
N ILE A 102 -1.32 0.13 -7.70
CA ILE A 102 -1.32 -0.77 -6.55
C ILE A 102 -1.55 -2.22 -6.99
N ASP A 103 -2.53 -2.47 -7.86
CA ASP A 103 -2.83 -3.81 -8.36
C ASP A 103 -1.63 -4.43 -9.10
N ARG A 104 -0.98 -3.65 -9.98
CA ARG A 104 0.23 -4.09 -10.70
C ARG A 104 1.37 -4.45 -9.77
N VAL A 105 1.59 -3.66 -8.71
CA VAL A 105 2.63 -3.93 -7.70
C VAL A 105 2.31 -5.22 -6.95
N ALA A 106 1.04 -5.44 -6.57
CA ALA A 106 0.60 -6.66 -5.91
C ALA A 106 0.81 -7.89 -6.80
N GLU A 107 0.37 -7.86 -8.06
CA GLU A 107 0.55 -8.94 -9.04
C GLU A 107 2.03 -9.29 -9.24
N TYR A 108 2.86 -8.27 -9.47
CA TYR A 108 4.30 -8.43 -9.65
C TYR A 108 4.95 -9.18 -8.48
N HIS A 109 4.60 -8.80 -7.26
CA HIS A 109 5.14 -9.44 -6.06
C HIS A 109 4.59 -10.84 -5.86
N ILE A 110 3.31 -11.09 -6.09
CA ILE A 110 2.72 -12.44 -5.91
C ILE A 110 3.31 -13.42 -6.94
N GLN A 111 3.27 -13.09 -8.24
CA GLN A 111 3.70 -13.99 -9.31
C GLN A 111 5.17 -14.40 -9.17
N ARG A 112 6.07 -13.43 -8.96
CA ARG A 112 7.51 -13.71 -8.80
C ARG A 112 7.82 -14.53 -7.55
N ARG A 113 6.94 -14.54 -6.55
CA ARG A 113 7.15 -15.30 -5.30
C ARG A 113 6.61 -16.71 -5.41
N LEU A 114 5.48 -16.90 -6.08
CA LEU A 114 5.01 -18.23 -6.46
C LEU A 114 6.08 -18.97 -7.28
N LEU A 115 6.74 -18.29 -8.23
CA LEU A 115 7.85 -18.87 -8.99
C LEU A 115 9.04 -19.27 -8.09
N ARG A 116 9.46 -18.40 -7.16
CA ARG A 116 10.57 -18.71 -6.23
C ARG A 116 10.24 -19.90 -5.32
N TRP A 117 8.99 -20.00 -4.87
CA TRP A 117 8.51 -21.15 -4.12
C TRP A 117 8.53 -22.43 -4.96
N ALA A 118 8.07 -22.38 -6.22
CA ALA A 118 8.11 -23.51 -7.13
C ALA A 118 9.56 -24.02 -7.34
N VAL A 119 10.51 -23.11 -7.53
CA VAL A 119 11.95 -23.45 -7.63
C VAL A 119 12.46 -24.08 -6.34
N ALA A 120 12.16 -23.50 -5.17
CA ALA A 120 12.59 -24.04 -3.89
C ALA A 120 12.05 -25.46 -3.65
N VAL A 121 10.76 -25.69 -3.93
CA VAL A 121 10.13 -27.01 -3.81
C VAL A 121 10.75 -28.01 -4.78
N ALA A 122 11.00 -27.61 -6.03
CA ALA A 122 11.66 -28.46 -7.02
C ALA A 122 13.07 -28.87 -6.59
N VAL A 123 13.88 -27.92 -6.10
CA VAL A 123 15.24 -28.20 -5.60
C VAL A 123 15.19 -29.17 -4.42
N VAL A 124 14.32 -28.93 -3.44
CA VAL A 124 14.17 -29.84 -2.28
C VAL A 124 13.74 -31.24 -2.73
N GLY A 125 12.82 -31.34 -3.70
CA GLY A 125 12.38 -32.62 -4.25
C GLY A 125 13.50 -33.38 -4.95
N VAL A 126 14.30 -32.70 -5.78
CA VAL A 126 15.47 -33.30 -6.46
C VAL A 126 16.51 -33.78 -5.46
N VAL A 127 16.90 -32.94 -4.50
CA VAL A 127 17.90 -33.31 -3.48
C VAL A 127 17.40 -34.48 -2.62
N GLY A 128 16.14 -34.45 -2.19
CA GLY A 128 15.54 -35.53 -1.41
C GLY A 128 15.44 -36.83 -2.20
N GLY A 129 15.09 -36.76 -3.48
CA GLY A 129 15.06 -37.92 -4.39
C GLY A 129 16.45 -38.52 -4.60
N CYS A 130 17.46 -37.69 -4.89
CA CYS A 130 18.84 -38.15 -5.01
C CYS A 130 19.33 -38.79 -3.71
N TRP A 131 19.07 -38.17 -2.55
CA TRP A 131 19.44 -38.76 -1.26
C TRP A 131 18.79 -40.13 -1.07
N TRP A 132 17.48 -40.26 -1.34
CA TRP A 132 16.77 -41.52 -1.18
C TRP A 132 17.29 -42.65 -2.09
N VAL A 133 17.75 -42.31 -3.30
CA VAL A 133 18.30 -43.27 -4.27
C VAL A 133 19.75 -43.66 -3.95
N PHE A 134 20.59 -42.72 -3.51
CA PHE A 134 22.04 -42.93 -3.38
C PHE A 134 22.54 -43.15 -1.95
N ALA A 135 21.76 -42.79 -0.93
CA ALA A 135 22.12 -42.94 0.49
C ALA A 135 21.34 -44.07 1.19
N ARG A 136 20.65 -44.92 0.41
CA ARG A 136 20.01 -46.15 0.85
C ARG A 136 20.82 -47.35 0.36
#